data_AF-A0A078IPA8-F1
#
_entry.id   AF-A0A078IPA8-F1
#
_cell.length_a   1.000
_cell.length_b   1.000
_cell.length_c   1.000
_cell.angle_alpha   90.00
_cell.angle_beta   90.00
_cell.angle_gamma   90.00
#
_symmetry.space_group_name_H-M   'P 1'
#
loop_
_entity.id
_entity.type
_entity.pdbx_description
1 polymer ?
#
loop_
_entity_poly.entity_id
_entity_poly.type
_entity_poly.pdbx_seq_one_letter_code
_entity_poly.pdbx_strand_id
1 'polypeptide(L)'
;MRFHLYVDRETSEASERSHHVDSLIKFAISPNVEKLSLVLNAYYVFPDFFFSNSSLKQLILDSWNYIRPKCTVSWTSLQNLSLRNSSLDESFTKVLSGSPMLESLTLQSCSLSCLDLSESPRLRRLDLEFFNSSPRKCHIVAPHISYLRMIDSTQKYSLVDVSSLIEANIDTIYFLPRFWCTQDDPSKDPSKEDYQVMMQTMLENLQNVEKLTVVLSFLQVC
;
A
#
# COMPACT_ATOMS: atom_id res chain seq x y z
N MET A 1 5.30 7.12 22.47
CA MET A 1 6.22 8.10 21.83
C MET A 1 6.08 8.04 20.31
N ARG A 2 6.25 9.17 19.59
CA ARG A 2 6.34 9.19 18.12
C ARG A 2 7.78 9.40 17.71
N PHE A 3 8.24 8.66 16.72
CA PHE A 3 9.59 8.77 16.17
C PHE A 3 9.52 8.93 14.66
N HIS A 4 10.25 9.89 14.11
CA HIS A 4 10.39 10.09 12.66
C HIS A 4 11.87 10.06 12.32
N LEU A 5 12.26 9.14 11.44
CA LEU A 5 13.62 8.98 10.96
C LEU A 5 13.63 9.18 9.45
N TYR A 6 14.40 10.16 9.02
CA TYR A 6 14.70 10.40 7.62
C TYR A 6 16.16 10.02 7.37
N VAL A 7 16.40 9.13 6.42
CA VAL A 7 17.74 8.74 5.98
C VAL A 7 17.88 9.15 4.52
N ASP A 8 18.74 10.14 4.27
CA ASP A 8 19.07 10.55 2.92
C ASP A 8 19.93 9.49 2.20
N ARG A 9 20.09 9.70 0.89
CA ARG A 9 20.83 8.79 0.02
C ARG A 9 22.29 8.66 0.42
N GLU A 10 22.94 9.79 0.73
CA GLU A 10 24.36 9.85 1.07
C GLU A 10 24.67 9.08 2.36
N THR A 11 23.80 9.23 3.36
CA THR A 11 23.86 8.52 4.65
C THR A 11 23.64 7.03 4.45
N SER A 12 22.74 6.63 3.54
CA SER A 12 22.52 5.21 3.23
C SER A 12 23.71 4.58 2.50
N GLU A 13 24.27 5.26 1.50
CA GLU A 13 25.43 4.79 0.73
C GLU A 13 26.70 4.71 1.61
N ALA A 14 26.88 5.67 2.53
CA ALA A 14 27.92 5.60 3.55
C ALA A 14 27.68 4.48 4.59
N SER A 15 26.41 4.13 4.83
CA SER A 15 25.97 3.09 5.77
C SER A 15 26.15 1.66 5.26
N GLU A 16 26.13 1.42 3.95
CA GLU A 16 26.45 0.09 3.38
C GLU A 16 27.84 -0.41 3.83
N ARG A 17 28.71 0.50 4.28
CA ARG A 17 30.04 0.21 4.82
C ARG A 17 30.11 0.13 6.35
N SER A 18 29.06 0.49 7.10
CA SER A 18 29.18 0.76 8.55
C SER A 18 28.00 0.37 9.46
N HIS A 19 26.93 -0.28 8.97
CA HIS A 19 25.73 -0.64 9.77
C HIS A 19 25.09 0.55 10.51
N HIS A 20 25.36 1.77 10.06
CA HIS A 20 24.91 2.98 10.74
C HIS A 20 23.38 3.11 10.73
N VAL A 21 22.75 2.82 9.58
CA VAL A 21 21.29 2.84 9.43
C VAL A 21 20.63 1.77 10.32
N ASP A 22 21.21 0.57 10.44
CA ASP A 22 20.68 -0.47 11.35
C ASP A 22 20.63 0.04 12.79
N SER A 23 21.68 0.77 13.21
CA SER A 23 21.76 1.34 14.56
C SER A 23 20.72 2.44 14.79
N LEU A 24 20.50 3.31 13.79
CA LEU A 24 19.46 4.35 13.83
C LEU A 24 18.06 3.73 13.89
N ILE A 25 17.79 2.71 13.08
CA ILE A 25 16.51 1.98 13.11
C ILE A 25 16.33 1.29 14.45
N LYS A 26 17.37 0.61 14.98
CA LYS A 26 17.32 -0.06 16.29
C LYS A 26 16.99 0.91 17.42
N PHE A 27 17.51 2.13 17.37
CA PHE A 27 17.15 3.19 18.31
C PHE A 27 15.69 3.65 18.11
N ALA A 28 15.27 3.83 16.86
CA ALA A 28 13.93 4.24 16.48
C ALA A 28 12.83 3.23 16.84
N ILE A 29 13.16 1.93 16.89
CA ILE A 29 12.25 0.86 17.32
C ILE A 29 12.38 0.50 18.81
N SER A 30 12.86 1.44 19.63
CA SER A 30 12.92 1.20 21.08
C SER A 30 11.52 0.90 21.67
N PRO A 31 11.41 0.14 22.78
CA PRO A 31 10.12 -0.34 23.32
C PRO A 31 9.07 0.75 23.59
N ASN A 32 9.48 2.00 23.77
CA ASN A 32 8.57 3.11 24.07
C ASN A 32 8.01 3.80 22.81
N VAL A 33 8.46 3.41 21.62
CA VAL A 33 7.98 3.93 20.34
C VAL A 33 6.77 3.14 19.89
N GLU A 34 5.63 3.83 19.86
CA GLU A 34 4.37 3.26 19.37
C GLU A 34 4.08 3.71 17.94
N LYS A 35 4.67 4.83 17.51
CA LYS A 35 4.46 5.38 16.17
C LYS A 35 5.81 5.66 15.54
N LEU A 36 6.08 4.97 14.45
CA LEU A 36 7.32 5.10 13.71
C LEU A 36 7.01 5.56 12.29
N SER A 37 7.74 6.58 11.84
CA SER A 37 7.78 6.98 10.45
C SER A 37 9.22 6.91 9.96
N LEU A 38 9.46 6.11 8.93
CA LEU A 38 10.75 5.90 8.31
C LEU A 38 10.68 6.34 6.85
N VAL A 39 11.60 7.20 6.45
CA VAL A 39 11.79 7.60 5.05
C VAL A 39 13.22 7.25 4.66
N LEU A 40 13.37 6.34 3.71
CA LEU A 40 14.67 5.84 3.24
C LEU A 40 14.82 6.16 1.76
N ASN A 41 15.71 7.09 1.43
CA ASN A 41 15.96 7.53 0.06
C ASN A 41 17.06 6.71 -0.64
N ALA A 42 17.08 5.39 -0.42
CA ALA A 42 18.04 4.46 -1.00
C ALA A 42 17.55 3.01 -0.89
N TYR A 43 18.21 2.12 -1.64
CA TYR A 43 18.01 0.69 -1.47
C TYR A 43 18.56 0.25 -0.11
N TYR A 44 17.70 -0.38 0.70
CA TYR A 44 18.01 -0.82 2.05
C TYR A 44 17.27 -2.12 2.34
N VAL A 45 18.01 -3.11 2.85
CA VAL A 45 17.46 -4.39 3.27
C VAL A 45 17.17 -4.31 4.76
N PHE A 46 15.89 -4.34 5.14
CA PHE A 46 15.52 -4.29 6.55
C PHE A 46 16.07 -5.49 7.31
N PRO A 47 16.76 -5.27 8.45
CA PRO A 47 17.25 -6.33 9.30
C PRO A 47 16.07 -6.99 10.05
N ASP A 48 16.23 -8.26 10.42
CA ASP A 48 15.15 -9.05 11.03
C ASP A 48 14.53 -8.42 12.27
N PHE A 49 15.34 -7.73 13.09
CA PHE A 49 14.85 -7.06 14.30
C PHE A 49 13.79 -6.00 14.03
N PHE A 50 13.76 -5.41 12.82
CA PHE A 50 12.74 -4.44 12.41
C PHE A 50 11.34 -5.08 12.41
N PHE A 51 11.26 -6.34 12.00
CA PHE A 51 10.02 -7.10 11.90
C PHE A 51 9.58 -7.70 13.24
N SER A 52 10.38 -7.64 14.29
CA SER A 52 10.10 -8.28 15.59
C SER A 52 9.59 -7.31 16.68
N ASN A 53 9.34 -6.04 16.36
CA ASN A 53 8.85 -5.08 17.36
C ASN A 53 7.34 -5.23 17.60
N SER A 54 6.99 -5.66 18.81
CA SER A 54 5.60 -5.89 19.24
C SER A 54 4.88 -4.67 19.81
N SER A 55 5.57 -3.54 20.01
CA SER A 55 5.04 -2.33 20.67
C SER A 55 4.55 -1.28 19.67
N LEU A 56 4.98 -1.37 18.40
CA LEU A 56 4.54 -0.47 17.34
C LEU A 56 3.03 -0.61 17.11
N LYS A 57 2.33 0.52 17.16
CA LYS A 57 0.89 0.68 16.84
C LYS A 57 0.68 1.33 15.48
N GLN A 58 1.63 2.14 15.04
CA GLN A 58 1.59 2.80 13.74
C GLN A 58 2.97 2.77 13.08
N LEU A 59 3.01 2.34 11.82
CA LEU A 59 4.20 2.35 10.98
C LEU A 59 3.89 3.06 9.66
N ILE A 60 4.66 4.09 9.36
CA ILE A 60 4.69 4.75 8.05
C ILE A 60 6.07 4.49 7.46
N LEU A 61 6.11 3.87 6.29
CA LEU A 61 7.33 3.52 5.60
C LEU A 61 7.30 4.09 4.19
N ASP A 62 8.19 5.02 3.90
CA ASP A 62 8.45 5.51 2.55
C ASP A 62 9.82 5.00 2.12
N SER A 63 9.83 3.98 1.27
CA SER A 63 11.08 3.36 0.83
C SER A 63 10.89 2.69 -0.52
N TRP A 64 11.89 2.84 -1.39
CA TRP A 64 11.95 2.20 -2.71
C TRP A 64 12.36 0.72 -2.65
N ASN A 65 11.99 0.04 -1.56
CA ASN A 65 12.53 -1.26 -1.17
C ASN A 65 11.51 -2.39 -1.22
N TYR A 66 12.03 -3.61 -1.24
CA TYR A 66 11.25 -4.83 -1.06
C TYR A 66 10.97 -5.08 0.42
N ILE A 67 9.70 -5.21 0.78
CA ILE A 67 9.31 -5.63 2.13
C ILE A 67 9.31 -7.15 2.19
N ARG A 68 10.50 -7.73 2.44
CA ARG A 68 10.74 -9.19 2.47
C ARG A 68 11.26 -9.65 3.83
N PRO A 69 10.39 -9.86 4.82
CA PRO A 69 10.82 -10.45 6.09
C PRO A 69 11.36 -11.86 5.89
N LYS A 70 12.59 -12.09 6.35
CA LYS A 70 13.22 -13.43 6.39
C LYS A 70 12.88 -14.16 7.69
N CYS A 71 12.64 -13.42 8.77
CA CYS A 71 12.17 -13.90 10.05
C CYS A 71 10.64 -13.94 10.18
N THR A 72 10.17 -14.44 11.32
CA THR A 72 8.77 -14.31 11.75
C THR A 72 8.48 -12.86 12.14
N VAL A 73 7.47 -12.27 11.50
CA VAL A 73 7.00 -10.92 11.81
C VAL A 73 6.20 -10.97 13.13
N SER A 74 6.48 -10.03 14.03
CA SER A 74 5.85 -9.91 15.36
C SER A 74 5.40 -8.48 15.63
N TRP A 75 4.62 -7.93 14.72
CA TRP A 75 4.00 -6.60 14.83
C TRP A 75 2.65 -6.71 15.54
N THR A 76 2.63 -7.36 16.71
CA THR A 76 1.41 -7.81 17.39
C THR A 76 0.50 -6.68 17.87
N SER A 77 1.01 -5.47 18.06
CA SER A 77 0.22 -4.28 18.43
C SER A 77 -0.08 -3.34 17.26
N LEU A 78 0.37 -3.67 16.04
CA LEU A 78 0.30 -2.77 14.89
C LEU A 78 -1.15 -2.65 14.42
N GLN A 79 -1.67 -1.42 14.45
CA GLN A 79 -3.04 -1.09 14.03
C GLN A 79 -3.06 -0.38 12.68
N ASN A 80 -2.03 0.42 12.39
CA ASN A 80 -1.96 1.24 11.18
C ASN A 80 -0.65 1.00 10.44
N LEU A 81 -0.74 0.51 9.21
CA LEU A 81 0.40 0.33 8.32
C LEU A 81 0.23 1.19 7.08
N SER A 82 1.16 2.09 6.84
CA SER A 82 1.24 2.89 5.62
C SER A 82 2.56 2.59 4.92
N LEU A 83 2.48 2.11 3.68
CA LEU A 83 3.63 1.84 2.83
C LEU A 83 3.58 2.74 1.62
N ARG A 84 4.72 3.35 1.29
CA ARG A 84 4.89 4.23 0.15
C ARG A 84 6.12 3.82 -0.66
N ASN A 85 5.98 3.85 -1.99
CA ASN A 85 7.04 3.53 -2.96
C ASN A 85 7.64 2.12 -2.82
N SER A 86 6.99 1.20 -2.10
CA SER A 86 7.54 -0.11 -1.77
C SER A 86 7.08 -1.21 -2.72
N SER A 87 7.94 -2.21 -2.97
CA SER A 87 7.57 -3.40 -3.72
C SER A 87 7.08 -4.51 -2.79
N LEU A 88 5.86 -4.97 -3.04
CA LEU A 88 5.19 -6.01 -2.26
C LEU A 88 5.01 -7.25 -3.13
N ASP A 89 5.60 -8.36 -2.70
CA ASP A 89 5.44 -9.67 -3.31
C ASP A 89 4.72 -10.62 -2.36
N GLU A 90 4.76 -11.92 -2.66
CA GLU A 90 4.12 -12.97 -1.86
C GLU A 90 4.56 -12.97 -0.39
N SER A 91 5.75 -12.45 -0.08
CA SER A 91 6.24 -12.36 1.29
C SER A 91 5.49 -11.34 2.15
N PHE A 92 4.72 -10.43 1.54
CA PHE A 92 3.88 -9.47 2.27
C PHE A 92 2.80 -10.18 3.12
N THR A 93 2.39 -11.39 2.75
CA THR A 93 1.50 -12.23 3.57
C THR A 93 2.07 -12.52 4.97
N LYS A 94 3.40 -12.60 5.12
CA LYS A 94 4.07 -12.73 6.41
C LYS A 94 3.90 -11.47 7.27
N VAL A 95 3.90 -10.30 6.64
CA VAL A 95 3.64 -9.02 7.32
C VAL A 95 2.22 -8.99 7.85
N LEU A 96 1.24 -9.37 7.02
CA LEU A 96 -0.17 -9.41 7.40
C LEU A 96 -0.42 -10.39 8.55
N SER A 97 0.05 -11.64 8.42
CA SER A 97 -0.09 -12.66 9.47
C SER A 97 0.65 -12.33 10.77
N GLY A 98 1.76 -11.59 10.70
CA GLY A 98 2.47 -11.08 11.87
C GLY A 98 1.86 -9.80 12.49
N SER A 99 0.79 -9.27 11.91
CA SER A 99 0.12 -8.03 12.33
C SER A 99 -1.36 -8.28 12.70
N PRO A 100 -1.67 -9.14 13.69
CA PRO A 100 -3.04 -9.58 13.98
C PRO A 100 -4.00 -8.47 14.43
N MET A 101 -3.48 -7.32 14.88
CA MET A 101 -4.26 -6.18 15.34
C MET A 101 -4.43 -5.10 14.25
N LEU A 102 -4.05 -5.38 13.00
CA LEU A 102 -4.09 -4.39 11.92
C LEU A 102 -5.53 -3.99 11.59
N GLU A 103 -5.80 -2.69 11.65
CA GLU A 103 -7.13 -2.08 11.42
C GLU A 103 -7.16 -1.24 10.13
N SER A 104 -6.03 -0.63 9.77
CA SER A 104 -5.88 0.21 8.58
C SER A 104 -4.62 -0.12 7.79
N LEU A 105 -4.79 -0.30 6.48
CA LEU A 105 -3.71 -0.48 5.51
C LEU A 105 -3.78 0.61 4.44
N THR A 106 -2.69 1.34 4.26
CA THR A 106 -2.52 2.35 3.21
C THR A 106 -1.34 1.98 2.33
N LEU A 107 -1.57 1.86 1.02
CA LEU A 107 -0.55 1.53 0.02
C LEU A 107 -0.50 2.62 -1.03
N GLN A 108 0.64 3.30 -1.13
CA GLN A 108 0.82 4.42 -2.06
C GLN A 108 2.01 4.18 -2.99
N SER A 109 1.79 4.21 -4.30
CA SER A 109 2.81 3.92 -5.30
C SER A 109 3.52 2.58 -5.07
N CYS A 110 2.81 1.59 -4.53
CA CYS A 110 3.36 0.26 -4.28
C CYS A 110 3.13 -0.66 -5.48
N SER A 111 4.14 -1.46 -5.84
CA SER A 111 3.95 -2.53 -6.83
C SER A 111 3.38 -3.78 -6.13
N LEU A 112 2.20 -4.21 -6.57
CA LEU A 112 1.44 -5.33 -6.02
C LEU A 112 1.28 -6.44 -7.07
N SER A 113 1.50 -7.71 -6.68
CA SER A 113 1.17 -8.87 -7.52
C SER A 113 -0.29 -9.31 -7.36
N CYS A 114 -0.74 -9.53 -6.13
CA CYS A 114 -2.13 -9.80 -5.70
C CYS A 114 -2.23 -9.46 -4.21
N LEU A 115 -3.40 -9.04 -3.74
CA LEU A 115 -3.62 -8.68 -2.34
C LEU A 115 -4.78 -9.49 -1.77
N ASP A 116 -4.45 -10.45 -0.92
CA ASP A 116 -5.43 -11.23 -0.16
C ASP A 116 -5.41 -10.82 1.31
N LEU A 117 -6.54 -10.31 1.78
CA LEU A 117 -6.80 -9.79 3.13
C LEU A 117 -7.82 -10.66 3.88
N SER A 118 -8.20 -11.83 3.36
CA SER A 118 -9.13 -12.76 4.01
C SER A 118 -8.67 -13.14 5.43
N GLU A 119 -7.37 -13.40 5.60
CA GLU A 119 -6.75 -13.73 6.89
C GLU A 119 -6.48 -12.51 7.79
N SER A 120 -7.04 -11.34 7.47
CA SER A 120 -6.92 -10.11 8.26
C SER A 120 -8.28 -9.62 8.79
N PRO A 121 -8.93 -10.36 9.71
CA PRO A 121 -10.34 -10.13 10.08
C PRO A 121 -10.58 -8.83 10.85
N ARG A 122 -9.55 -8.17 11.37
CA ARG A 122 -9.63 -6.86 12.04
C ARG A 122 -9.40 -5.68 11.10
N LEU A 123 -8.87 -5.93 9.90
CA LEU A 123 -8.59 -4.89 8.95
C LEU A 123 -9.93 -4.38 8.39
N ARG A 124 -10.20 -3.10 8.60
CA ARG A 124 -11.49 -2.44 8.25
C ARG A 124 -11.31 -1.36 7.20
N ARG A 125 -10.13 -0.76 7.13
CA ARG A 125 -9.82 0.35 6.23
C ARG A 125 -8.71 -0.05 5.26
N LEU A 126 -9.00 0.07 3.97
CA LEU A 126 -8.04 -0.10 2.89
C LEU A 126 -7.99 1.19 2.07
N ASP A 127 -6.79 1.75 1.93
CA ASP A 127 -6.52 2.94 1.11
C ASP A 127 -5.43 2.62 0.09
N LEU A 128 -5.76 2.77 -1.18
CA LEU A 128 -4.91 2.42 -2.30
C LEU A 128 -4.75 3.63 -3.20
N GLU A 129 -3.52 4.04 -3.45
CA GLU A 129 -3.20 5.19 -4.28
C GLU A 129 -2.06 4.83 -5.21
N PHE A 130 -2.35 4.64 -6.50
CA PHE A 130 -1.36 4.24 -7.49
C PHE A 130 -1.02 5.43 -8.38
N PHE A 131 0.24 5.57 -8.78
CA PHE A 131 0.64 6.62 -9.76
C PHE A 131 1.56 6.08 -10.86
N ASN A 132 1.91 4.80 -10.78
CA ASN A 132 2.82 4.12 -11.70
C ASN A 132 2.67 2.61 -11.50
N SER A 133 1.53 2.05 -11.91
CA SER A 133 1.19 0.66 -11.57
C SER A 133 1.92 -0.34 -12.47
N SER A 134 2.33 -1.47 -11.88
CA SER A 134 3.05 -2.58 -12.54
C SER A 134 2.36 -3.07 -13.82
N PRO A 135 3.01 -3.79 -14.74
CA PRO A 135 2.35 -4.32 -15.94
C PRO A 135 1.34 -5.46 -15.67
N ARG A 136 1.17 -5.89 -14.40
CA ARG A 136 0.39 -7.09 -14.06
C ARG A 136 -1.00 -6.75 -13.50
N LYS A 137 -1.99 -7.55 -13.89
CA LYS A 137 -3.31 -7.58 -13.25
C LYS A 137 -3.18 -8.15 -11.83
N CYS A 138 -3.85 -7.52 -10.88
CA CYS A 138 -3.81 -7.77 -9.45
C CYS A 138 -5.25 -7.90 -8.93
N HIS A 139 -5.52 -8.99 -8.22
CA HIS A 139 -6.81 -9.24 -7.60
C HIS A 139 -6.76 -8.81 -6.13
N ILE A 140 -7.84 -8.18 -5.66
CA ILE A 140 -8.00 -7.75 -4.28
C ILE A 140 -9.14 -8.57 -3.66
N VAL A 141 -8.77 -9.40 -2.68
CA VAL A 141 -9.70 -10.19 -1.85
C VAL A 141 -9.72 -9.54 -0.47
N ALA A 142 -10.85 -8.95 -0.10
CA ALA A 142 -10.97 -8.10 1.07
C ALA A 142 -12.36 -8.23 1.76
N PRO A 143 -12.76 -9.46 2.16
CA PRO A 143 -14.10 -9.75 2.66
C PRO A 143 -14.49 -8.96 3.91
N HIS A 144 -13.51 -8.48 4.67
CA HIS A 144 -13.71 -7.86 5.98
C HIS A 144 -13.52 -6.33 6.00
N ILE A 145 -13.18 -5.73 4.85
CA ILE A 145 -13.02 -4.27 4.73
C ILE A 145 -14.39 -3.61 4.72
N SER A 146 -14.56 -2.58 5.56
CA SER A 146 -15.77 -1.76 5.61
C SER A 146 -15.60 -0.40 4.93
N TYR A 147 -14.35 0.08 4.78
CA TYR A 147 -14.02 1.30 4.08
C TYR A 147 -12.93 1.06 3.04
N LEU A 148 -13.21 1.40 1.78
CA LEU A 148 -12.28 1.35 0.67
C LEU A 148 -12.07 2.75 0.09
N ARG A 149 -10.81 3.17 -0.03
CA ARG A 149 -10.43 4.28 -0.90
C ARG A 149 -9.50 3.76 -1.97
N MET A 150 -9.78 4.11 -3.21
CA MET A 150 -8.95 3.75 -4.36
C MET A 150 -8.77 4.97 -5.25
N ILE A 151 -7.52 5.38 -5.44
CA ILE A 151 -7.13 6.37 -6.42
C ILE A 151 -6.32 5.73 -7.54
N ASP A 152 -6.64 6.14 -8.76
CA ASP A 152 -5.99 5.71 -10.01
C ASP A 152 -6.10 4.20 -10.20
N SER A 153 -7.35 3.73 -10.14
CA SER A 153 -7.72 2.36 -10.46
C SER A 153 -7.61 2.12 -11.98
N THR A 154 -6.39 1.99 -12.49
CA THR A 154 -6.15 1.44 -13.84
C THR A 154 -6.81 0.06 -13.98
N GLN A 155 -7.00 -0.44 -15.22
CA GLN A 155 -7.59 -1.76 -15.57
C GLN A 155 -6.90 -2.99 -14.95
N LYS A 156 -5.89 -2.75 -14.12
CA LYS A 156 -5.02 -3.73 -13.51
C LYS A 156 -5.55 -4.23 -12.17
N TYR A 157 -6.50 -3.57 -11.53
CA TYR A 157 -7.01 -3.99 -10.22
C TYR A 157 -8.46 -4.46 -10.29
N SER A 158 -8.72 -5.69 -9.88
CA SER A 158 -10.07 -6.25 -9.76
C SER A 158 -10.43 -6.53 -8.30
N LEU A 159 -11.58 -6.02 -7.88
CA LEU A 159 -12.18 -6.37 -6.59
C LEU A 159 -12.88 -7.73 -6.75
N VAL A 160 -12.50 -8.71 -5.94
CA VAL A 160 -13.04 -10.08 -6.01
C VAL A 160 -14.06 -10.33 -4.91
N ASP A 161 -13.69 -10.05 -3.66
CA ASP A 161 -14.59 -10.15 -2.51
C ASP A 161 -14.45 -8.90 -1.66
N VAL A 162 -15.52 -8.10 -1.62
CA VAL A 162 -15.66 -6.89 -0.81
C VAL A 162 -16.99 -6.89 -0.07
N SER A 163 -17.44 -8.07 0.35
CA SER A 163 -18.79 -8.32 0.89
C SER A 163 -19.16 -7.49 2.12
N SER A 164 -18.20 -7.06 2.94
CA SER A 164 -18.46 -6.22 4.13
C SER A 164 -18.36 -4.70 3.88
N LEU A 165 -18.23 -4.27 2.63
CA LEU A 165 -17.95 -2.87 2.31
C LEU A 165 -19.16 -1.96 2.55
N ILE A 166 -18.98 -0.93 3.39
CA ILE A 166 -20.02 0.05 3.77
C ILE A 166 -19.79 1.38 3.06
N GLU A 167 -18.54 1.79 2.92
CA GLU A 167 -18.16 3.05 2.28
C GLU A 167 -17.03 2.82 1.26
N ALA A 168 -17.20 3.40 0.08
CA ALA A 168 -16.22 3.35 -1.00
C ALA A 168 -15.99 4.76 -1.57
N ASN A 169 -14.73 5.14 -1.73
CA ASN A 169 -14.33 6.36 -2.42
C ASN A 169 -13.39 5.99 -3.58
N ILE A 170 -13.87 6.19 -4.81
CA ILE A 170 -13.12 5.89 -6.02
C ILE A 170 -12.83 7.19 -6.76
N ASP A 171 -11.55 7.42 -7.05
CA ASP A 171 -11.06 8.57 -7.81
C ASP A 171 -10.13 8.07 -8.92
N THR A 172 -10.39 8.46 -10.17
CA THR A 172 -9.54 8.10 -11.30
C THR A 172 -8.77 9.33 -11.75
N ILE A 173 -7.49 9.47 -11.40
CA ILE A 173 -6.69 10.64 -11.82
C ILE A 173 -6.18 10.40 -13.25
N TYR A 174 -7.08 10.35 -14.23
CA TYR A 174 -6.69 10.28 -15.65
C TYR A 174 -6.56 11.66 -16.32
N PHE A 175 -6.91 12.74 -15.62
CA PHE A 175 -6.96 14.10 -16.19
C PHE A 175 -5.82 15.04 -15.79
N LEU A 176 -4.79 14.58 -15.08
CA LEU A 176 -3.59 15.40 -14.98
C LEU A 176 -2.75 15.24 -16.26
N PRO A 177 -2.40 16.34 -16.96
CA PRO A 177 -1.60 16.26 -18.17
C PRO A 177 -0.31 15.50 -17.87
N ARG A 178 0.03 14.58 -18.79
CA ARG A 178 1.09 13.56 -18.79
C ARG A 178 2.52 14.09 -18.52
N PHE A 179 2.74 14.90 -17.50
CA PHE A 179 4.05 15.45 -17.19
C PHE A 179 4.92 14.46 -16.41
N TRP A 180 4.35 13.40 -15.82
CA TRP A 180 5.10 12.42 -15.00
C TRP A 180 5.09 10.97 -15.50
N CYS A 181 4.34 10.63 -16.56
CA CYS A 181 4.36 9.27 -17.12
C CYS A 181 5.42 9.16 -18.22
N THR A 182 6.67 8.87 -17.84
CA THR A 182 7.67 8.43 -18.82
C THR A 182 7.46 6.97 -19.20
N GLN A 183 7.25 6.74 -20.50
CA GLN A 183 7.42 5.47 -21.23
C GLN A 183 6.38 4.35 -21.03
N ASP A 184 5.09 4.64 -21.27
CA ASP A 184 4.22 3.60 -21.84
C ASP A 184 3.91 3.93 -23.31
N ASP A 185 3.93 2.91 -24.15
CA ASP A 185 3.57 2.96 -25.56
C ASP A 185 2.12 3.49 -25.68
N PRO A 186 1.87 4.60 -26.40
CA PRO A 186 0.52 5.16 -26.58
C PRO A 186 -0.50 4.16 -27.13
N SER A 187 -0.06 3.07 -27.76
CA SER A 187 -0.93 1.99 -28.25
C SER A 187 -1.43 1.03 -27.16
N LYS A 188 -0.91 1.13 -25.93
CA LYS A 188 -1.33 0.32 -24.76
C LYS A 188 -2.25 1.07 -23.80
N ASP A 189 -2.54 2.35 -24.08
CA ASP A 189 -3.55 3.07 -23.33
C ASP A 189 -4.92 2.40 -23.58
N PRO A 190 -5.71 2.10 -22.53
CA PRO A 190 -7.04 1.53 -22.68
C PRO A 190 -7.91 2.42 -23.60
N SER A 191 -8.71 1.79 -24.46
CA SER A 191 -9.70 2.51 -25.26
C SER A 191 -10.80 3.11 -24.37
N LYS A 192 -11.59 4.05 -24.92
CA LYS A 192 -12.75 4.62 -24.19
C LYS A 192 -13.71 3.51 -23.76
N GLU A 193 -13.90 2.51 -24.60
CA GLU A 193 -14.74 1.34 -24.36
C GLU A 193 -14.20 0.45 -23.23
N ASP A 194 -12.87 0.22 -23.18
CA ASP A 194 -12.23 -0.53 -22.09
C ASP A 194 -12.45 0.14 -20.73
N TYR A 195 -12.42 1.47 -20.68
CA TYR A 195 -12.73 2.23 -19.46
C TYR A 195 -14.19 2.06 -19.05
N GLN A 196 -15.13 2.11 -19.99
CA GLN A 196 -16.55 1.93 -19.68
C GLN A 196 -16.82 0.55 -19.09
N VAL A 197 -16.23 -0.51 -19.67
CA VAL A 197 -16.35 -1.88 -19.15
C VAL A 197 -15.73 -2.02 -17.77
N MET A 198 -14.54 -1.45 -17.55
CA MET A 198 -13.88 -1.44 -16.25
C MET A 198 -14.74 -0.73 -15.19
N MET A 199 -15.26 0.44 -15.55
CA MET A 199 -16.12 1.24 -14.69
C MET A 199 -17.39 0.48 -14.31
N GLN A 200 -18.06 -0.14 -15.28
CA GLN A 200 -19.25 -0.93 -15.02
C GLN A 200 -18.95 -2.10 -14.08
N THR A 201 -17.87 -2.84 -14.33
CA THR A 201 -17.45 -3.97 -13.48
C THR A 201 -17.17 -3.51 -12.04
N MET A 202 -16.51 -2.37 -11.89
CA MET A 202 -16.20 -1.81 -10.57
C MET A 202 -17.47 -1.36 -9.84
N LEU A 203 -18.42 -0.73 -10.53
CA LEU A 203 -19.69 -0.31 -9.95
C LEU A 203 -20.57 -1.52 -9.57
N GLU A 204 -20.57 -2.59 -10.35
CA GLU A 204 -21.25 -3.85 -10.03
C GLU A 204 -20.72 -4.46 -8.72
N ASN A 205 -19.41 -4.40 -8.48
CA ASN A 205 -18.78 -4.84 -7.23
C ASN A 205 -19.13 -3.93 -6.03
N LEU A 206 -19.50 -2.68 -6.28
CA LEU A 206 -19.78 -1.66 -5.26
C LEU A 206 -21.28 -1.36 -5.10
N GLN A 207 -22.15 -2.10 -5.79
CA GLN A 207 -23.59 -1.82 -5.85
C GLN A 207 -24.31 -1.89 -4.50
N ASN A 208 -23.74 -2.59 -3.52
CA ASN A 208 -24.33 -2.82 -2.19
C ASN A 208 -23.79 -1.87 -1.11
N VAL A 209 -22.88 -0.95 -1.46
CA VAL A 209 -22.22 -0.03 -0.53
C VAL A 209 -23.21 1.07 -0.11
N GLU A 210 -23.28 1.39 1.19
CA GLU A 210 -24.19 2.42 1.72
C GLU A 210 -23.79 3.83 1.26
N LYS A 211 -22.47 4.09 1.16
CA LYS A 211 -21.90 5.37 0.75
C LYS A 211 -20.87 5.18 -0.34
N LEU A 212 -21.23 5.55 -1.56
CA LEU A 212 -20.32 5.55 -2.70
C LEU A 212 -20.00 6.99 -3.10
N THR A 213 -18.72 7.36 -3.03
CA THR A 213 -18.19 8.61 -3.58
C THR A 213 -17.38 8.32 -4.81
N VAL A 214 -17.66 9.06 -5.88
CA VAL A 214 -17.02 8.93 -7.18
C VAL A 214 -16.59 10.32 -7.62
N VAL A 215 -15.28 10.57 -7.69
CA VAL A 215 -14.72 11.92 -7.92
C VAL A 215 -14.60 12.25 -9.43
N LEU A 216 -14.87 13.52 -9.77
CA LEU A 216 -15.29 14.12 -11.05
C LEU A 216 -14.53 13.77 -12.35
N SER A 217 -13.33 13.20 -12.32
CA SER A 217 -12.71 12.61 -13.50
C SER A 217 -13.52 11.42 -14.06
N PHE A 218 -14.43 10.86 -13.26
CA PHE A 218 -15.41 9.84 -13.65
C PHE A 218 -16.52 10.31 -14.61
N LEU A 219 -16.92 11.59 -14.57
CA LEU A 219 -18.10 12.09 -15.31
C LEU A 219 -17.78 12.69 -16.68
N GLN A 220 -16.50 12.87 -17.02
CA GLN A 220 -16.07 13.43 -18.29
C GLN A 220 -15.97 12.39 -19.43
N VAL A 221 -16.23 11.11 -19.15
CA VAL A 221 -16.14 10.00 -20.11
C VAL A 221 -17.52 9.51 -20.60
N CYS A 222 -18.62 9.99 -19.99
CA CYS A 222 -19.98 9.75 -20.49
C CYS A 222 -20.24 10.55 -21.77
#